data_AF-A0A8B5YI52-F1
#
_entry.id   AF-A0A8B5YI52-F1
#
_cell.length_a   1.000
_cell.length_b   1.000
_cell.length_c   1.000
_cell.angle_alpha   90.00
_cell.angle_beta   90.00
_cell.angle_gamma   90.00
#
_symmetry.space_group_name_H-M   'P 1'
#
loop_
_entity.id
_entity.type
_entity.pdbx_description
1 polymer ?
#
loop_
_entity_poly.entity_id
_entity_poly.type
_entity_poly.pdbx_seq_one_letter_code
_entity_poly.pdbx_strand_id
1 'polypeptide(L)'
;MKQVTLKGEKIRSVSDLHKELKEQLELPDYYGENLDALWDCLTGWVGMPLLIEWKNVEKSRIYLGDQAEAYLQLFREAEETLDGFQLKTEG
;
A
#
# COMPACT_ATOMS: atom_id res chain seq x y z
N MET A 1 11.73 -9.31 -8.20
CA MET A 1 10.42 -9.20 -7.52
C MET A 1 10.64 -8.39 -6.26
N LYS A 2 9.99 -7.23 -6.16
CA LYS A 2 10.04 -6.36 -4.97
C LYS A 2 8.97 -6.82 -3.99
N GLN A 3 9.27 -6.81 -2.69
CA GLN A 3 8.31 -7.12 -1.65
C GLN A 3 8.29 -5.98 -0.63
N VAL A 4 7.09 -5.51 -0.31
CA VAL A 4 6.84 -4.49 0.70
C VAL A 4 6.07 -5.12 1.84
N THR A 5 6.51 -4.89 3.07
CA THR A 5 5.79 -5.38 4.26
C THR A 5 5.23 -4.22 5.06
N LEU A 6 3.91 -4.12 5.11
CA LEU A 6 3.17 -3.16 5.93
C LEU A 6 2.82 -3.83 7.26
N LYS A 7 3.44 -3.35 8.36
CA LYS A 7 3.19 -3.88 9.71
C LYS A 7 2.02 -3.13 10.33
N GLY A 8 0.85 -3.75 10.38
CA GLY A 8 -0.37 -3.07 10.79
C GLY A 8 -0.35 -2.51 12.22
N GLU A 9 0.46 -3.10 13.11
CA GLU A 9 0.72 -2.62 14.47
C GLU A 9 1.45 -1.27 14.53
N LYS A 10 2.18 -0.92 13.47
CA LYS A 10 2.94 0.31 13.34
C LYS A 10 2.20 1.40 12.57
N ILE A 11 1.16 1.03 11.82
CA ILE A 11 0.36 1.96 11.01
C ILE A 11 -0.80 2.48 11.86
N ARG A 12 -0.63 3.69 12.40
CA ARG A 12 -1.61 4.35 13.28
C ARG A 12 -2.28 5.56 12.62
N SER A 13 -1.87 5.90 11.41
CA SER A 13 -2.44 6.96 10.61
C SER A 13 -2.22 6.68 9.12
N VAL A 14 -2.98 7.37 8.27
CA VAL A 14 -2.78 7.35 6.81
C VAL A 14 -1.38 7.88 6.45
N SER A 15 -0.85 8.84 7.21
CA SER A 15 0.51 9.35 7.01
C SER A 15 1.57 8.28 7.30
N ASP A 16 1.40 7.46 8.34
CA ASP A 16 2.32 6.34 8.61
C ASP A 16 2.33 5.33 7.45
N LEU A 17 1.15 5.03 6.89
CA LEU A 17 1.03 4.13 5.74
C LEU A 17 1.76 4.69 4.52
N HIS A 18 1.51 5.95 4.17
CA HIS A 18 2.16 6.59 3.03
C HIS A 18 3.65 6.74 3.20
N LYS A 19 4.12 7.02 4.41
CA LYS A 19 5.55 7.06 4.71
C LYS A 19 6.20 5.70 4.46
N GLU A 20 5.62 4.63 4.99
CA GLU A 20 6.13 3.27 4.81
C GLU A 20 6.14 2.87 3.32
N LEU A 21 5.08 3.20 2.59
CA LEU A 21 4.99 2.97 1.14
C LEU A 21 6.03 3.79 0.38
N LYS A 22 6.17 5.08 0.66
CA LYS A 22 7.14 5.98 0.01
C LYS A 22 8.56 5.47 0.18
N GLU A 23 8.93 5.13 1.41
CA GLU A 23 10.27 4.63 1.74
C GLU A 23 10.54 3.26 1.09
N GLN A 24 9.63 2.29 1.26
CA GLN A 24 9.86 0.94 0.75
C GLN A 24 9.75 0.85 -0.78
N LEU A 25 8.84 1.60 -1.41
CA LEU A 25 8.66 1.59 -2.86
C LEU A 25 9.61 2.54 -3.60
N GLU A 26 10.36 3.39 -2.88
CA GLU A 26 11.23 4.42 -3.47
C GLU A 26 10.42 5.38 -4.36
N LEU A 27 9.27 5.82 -3.84
CA LEU A 27 8.38 6.76 -4.54
C LEU A 27 9.04 8.15 -4.65
N PRO A 28 8.68 8.95 -5.66
CA PRO A 28 9.33 10.23 -5.91
C PRO A 28 9.13 11.21 -4.74
N ASP A 29 10.03 12.19 -4.62
CA ASP A 29 9.96 13.21 -3.57
C ASP A 29 8.62 13.96 -3.56
N TYR A 30 8.06 14.19 -4.76
CA TYR A 30 6.77 14.84 -4.99
C TYR A 30 5.55 13.92 -4.85
N TYR A 31 5.70 12.71 -4.31
CA TYR A 31 4.59 11.80 -4.01
C TYR A 31 3.54 12.46 -3.11
N GLY A 32 2.28 12.49 -3.57
CA GLY A 32 1.20 13.29 -2.99
C GLY A 32 0.48 12.69 -1.77
N GLU A 33 0.88 11.50 -1.30
CA GLU A 33 0.37 10.85 -0.07
C GLU A 33 -1.17 10.74 0.01
N ASN A 34 -1.79 10.37 -1.12
CA ASN A 34 -3.22 10.09 -1.23
C ASN A 34 -3.46 8.88 -2.16
N LEU A 35 -4.71 8.44 -2.29
CA LEU A 35 -5.07 7.26 -3.10
C LEU A 35 -4.72 7.44 -4.58
N ASP A 36 -5.04 8.60 -5.17
CA ASP A 36 -4.76 8.88 -6.59
C ASP A 36 -3.25 8.86 -6.86
N ALA A 37 -2.47 9.52 -6.00
CA ALA A 37 -1.00 9.53 -6.12
C ALA A 37 -0.40 8.12 -5.96
N LEU A 38 -0.97 7.29 -5.07
CA LEU A 38 -0.55 5.90 -4.90
C LEU A 38 -0.83 5.09 -6.16
N TRP A 39 -2.01 5.24 -6.74
CA TRP A 39 -2.39 4.59 -7.99
C TRP A 39 -1.47 4.97 -9.14
N ASP A 40 -1.21 6.27 -9.33
CA ASP A 40 -0.29 6.77 -10.35
C ASP A 40 1.11 6.15 -10.20
N CYS A 41 1.58 5.99 -8.95
CA CYS A 41 2.86 5.35 -8.70
C CYS A 41 2.85 3.85 -8.99
N LEU A 42 1.80 3.12 -8.60
CA LEU A 42 1.69 1.69 -8.87
C LEU A 42 1.62 1.38 -10.36
N THR A 43 0.99 2.26 -11.15
CA THR A 43 0.78 2.06 -12.60
C THR A 43 1.88 2.63 -13.47
N GLY A 44 2.60 3.66 -13.01
CA GLY A 44 3.56 4.40 -13.84
C GLY A 44 4.98 4.56 -13.27
N TRP A 45 5.21 4.22 -11.99
CA TRP A 45 6.51 4.43 -11.34
C TRP A 45 7.16 3.14 -10.85
N VAL A 46 6.39 2.29 -10.17
CA VAL A 46 6.92 1.10 -9.53
C VAL A 46 7.09 -0.03 -10.55
N GLY A 47 8.26 -0.67 -10.56
CA GLY A 47 8.53 -1.83 -11.40
C GLY A 47 7.86 -3.11 -10.90
N MET A 48 7.26 -3.88 -11.82
CA MET A 48 6.70 -5.21 -11.56
C MET A 48 7.75 -6.32 -11.77
N PRO A 49 7.62 -7.49 -11.11
CA PRO A 49 6.55 -7.87 -10.18
C PRO A 49 6.75 -7.31 -8.76
N LEU A 50 5.61 -7.00 -8.11
CA LEU A 50 5.51 -6.41 -6.78
C LEU A 50 4.56 -7.22 -5.89
N LEU A 51 4.99 -7.51 -4.67
CA LEU A 51 4.15 -8.05 -3.61
C LEU A 51 3.99 -7.03 -2.48
N ILE A 52 2.75 -6.62 -2.18
CA ILE A 52 2.41 -5.91 -0.95
C ILE A 52 1.89 -6.91 0.07
N GLU A 53 2.58 -7.08 1.19
CA GLU A 53 2.14 -7.91 2.31
C GLU A 53 1.72 -7.02 3.49
N TRP A 54 0.43 -6.93 3.76
CA TRP A 54 -0.13 -6.18 4.89
C TRP A 54 -0.46 -7.11 6.05
N LYS A 55 0.41 -7.11 7.05
CA LYS A 55 0.30 -7.97 8.24
C LYS A 55 -0.54 -7.29 9.31
N ASN A 56 -1.37 -8.07 10.00
CA ASN A 56 -2.22 -7.63 11.10
C ASN A 56 -3.07 -6.41 10.69
N VAL A 57 -3.71 -6.46 9.50
CA VAL A 57 -4.47 -5.31 8.95
C VAL A 57 -5.58 -4.84 9.89
N GLU A 58 -6.15 -5.75 10.69
CA GLU A 58 -7.13 -5.44 11.73
C GLU A 58 -6.56 -4.46 12.78
N LYS A 59 -5.26 -4.50 13.06
CA LYS A 59 -4.61 -3.53 13.96
C LYS A 59 -4.56 -2.14 13.34
N SER A 60 -4.34 -2.04 12.02
CA SER A 60 -4.44 -0.75 11.31
C SER A 60 -5.87 -0.23 11.29
N ARG A 61 -6.87 -1.10 11.09
CA ARG A 61 -8.29 -0.73 11.07
C ARG A 61 -8.75 -0.04 12.35
N ILE A 62 -8.21 -0.42 13.51
CA ILE A 62 -8.50 0.26 14.79
C ILE A 62 -8.19 1.77 14.72
N TYR A 63 -7.15 2.16 13.97
CA TYR A 63 -6.70 3.56 13.89
C TYR A 63 -7.13 4.26 12.60
N LEU A 64 -7.17 3.55 11.47
CA LEU A 64 -7.49 4.13 10.16
C LEU A 64 -8.99 4.12 9.87
N GLY A 65 -9.78 3.27 10.53
CA GLY A 65 -11.19 3.09 10.23
C GLY A 65 -11.42 2.75 8.76
N ASP A 66 -12.40 3.42 8.14
CA ASP A 66 -12.79 3.22 6.74
C ASP A 66 -11.65 3.48 5.74
N GLN A 67 -10.65 4.29 6.12
CA GLN A 67 -9.49 4.53 5.25
C GLN A 67 -8.73 3.23 4.97
N ALA A 68 -8.59 2.33 5.94
CA ALA A 68 -7.91 1.05 5.72
C ALA A 68 -8.58 0.23 4.61
N GLU A 69 -9.92 0.26 4.52
CA GLU A 69 -10.64 -0.45 3.46
C GLU A 69 -10.44 0.22 2.10
N ALA A 70 -10.38 1.55 2.04
CA ALA A 70 -10.08 2.25 0.79
C ALA A 70 -8.70 1.86 0.21
N TYR A 71 -7.67 1.74 1.05
CA TYR A 71 -6.35 1.26 0.60
C TYR A 71 -6.35 -0.21 0.22
N LEU A 72 -7.06 -1.07 0.96
CA LEU A 72 -7.22 -2.48 0.59
C LEU A 72 -7.92 -2.63 -0.76
N GLN A 73 -8.97 -1.83 -1.01
CA GLN A 73 -9.66 -1.82 -2.29
C GLN A 73 -8.73 -1.39 -3.43
N LEU A 74 -7.95 -0.32 -3.24
CA LEU A 74 -6.97 0.13 -4.22
C LEU A 74 -5.95 -0.97 -4.54
N PHE A 75 -5.42 -1.67 -3.53
CA PHE A 75 -4.47 -2.76 -3.78
C PHE A 75 -5.11 -3.97 -4.46
N ARG A 76 -6.37 -4.30 -4.17
CA ARG A 76 -7.10 -5.36 -4.88
C ARG A 76 -7.34 -4.98 -6.35
N GLU A 77 -7.71 -3.73 -6.62
CA GLU A 77 -7.86 -3.23 -7.98
C GLU A 77 -6.52 -3.28 -8.74
N ALA A 78 -5.42 -2.95 -8.07
CA ALA A 78 -4.07 -3.08 -8.64
C ALA A 78 -3.72 -4.55 -8.94
N GLU A 79 -4.10 -5.51 -8.09
CA GLU A 79 -3.91 -6.95 -8.33
C GLU A 79 -4.72 -7.47 -9.52
N GLU A 80 -5.93 -6.96 -9.72
CA GLU A 80 -6.77 -7.31 -10.88
C GLU A 80 -6.29 -6.66 -12.19
N THR A 81 -5.69 -5.47 -12.10
CA THR A 81 -5.35 -4.64 -13.26
C THR A 81 -3.91 -4.79 -13.73
N LEU A 82 -2.96 -4.98 -12.80
CA LEU A 82 -1.53 -4.91 -13.07
C LEU A 82 -0.89 -6.30 -13.06
N ASP A 83 -0.45 -6.74 -14.23
CA ASP A 83 0.27 -8.00 -14.39
C ASP A 83 1.51 -8.03 -13.48
N GLY A 84 1.51 -8.94 -12.50
CA GLY A 84 2.62 -9.14 -11.57
C GLY A 84 2.53 -8.34 -10.27
N PHE A 85 1.45 -7.59 -10.03
CA PHE A 85 1.11 -7.09 -8.70
C PHE A 85 0.41 -8.19 -7.90
N GLN A 86 0.72 -8.30 -6.61
CA GLN A 86 0.05 -9.21 -5.67
C GLN A 86 -0.20 -8.51 -4.33
N LEU A 87 -1.37 -8.74 -3.76
CA LEU A 87 -1.72 -8.34 -2.40
C LEU A 87 -1.84 -9.58 -1.52
N LYS A 88 -1.15 -9.57 -0.37
CA LYS A 88 -1.33 -10.55 0.68
C LYS A 88 -1.72 -9.88 1.98
N THR A 89 -2.83 -10.28 2.57
CA THR A 89 -3.24 -9.87 3.92
C THR A 89 -3.08 -11.03 4.89
N GLU A 90 -2.38 -10.82 5.99
CA GLU A 90 -2.31 -11.79 7.09
C GLU A 90 -3.00 -11.20 8.33
N GLY A 91 -3.75 -12.06 9.03
CA GLY A 91 -4.48 -11.73 10.26
C GLY A 91 -3.68 -12.02 11.53
#